data_AF-A0A4Y6F0Q1-F1
#
_entry.id   AF-A0A4Y6F0Q1-F1
#
_cell.length_a   1.000
_cell.length_b   1.000
_cell.length_c   1.000
_cell.angle_alpha   90.00
_cell.angle_beta   90.00
_cell.angle_gamma   90.00
#
_symmetry.space_group_name_H-M   'P 1'
#
loop_
_entity.id
_entity.type
_entity.pdbx_description
1 polymer ?
#
loop_
_entity_poly.entity_id
_entity_poly.type
_entity_poly.pdbx_seq_one_letter_code
_entity_poly.pdbx_strand_id
1 'polypeptide(L)'
;FLYGGTGLGKTHLLHAVGNGIMARKPNAKVVYMHSERFVQDMVKALQNNAIEEFKRYYRSVDALLIDDIQFFANKERSQEEFFHTFNALLEGNQQIILTSDRYPKEINGVEDRLKSRFGWGLTVAIEPPELETRVAILMKKADENDIRLPGEVAFFIAKRLRSNVRELEGALNRVIANANFTGRSITIDFVREALRDLLALQEKLVTIDNIQKTVAEYYKIKVADLLSKRRSRSVARPRQMAMALAKELTNHSLPEIGDAFGGRDHT
;
A
#
# COMPACT_ATOMS: atom_id res chain seq x y z
N PHE A 1 12.39 -7.86 4.33
CA PHE A 1 11.93 -6.47 4.29
C PHE A 1 10.77 -6.38 3.31
N LEU A 2 9.59 -5.99 3.77
CA LEU A 2 8.38 -5.84 2.94
C LEU A 2 8.16 -4.35 2.70
N TYR A 3 7.96 -3.92 1.46
CA TYR A 3 7.67 -2.52 1.18
C TYR A 3 6.57 -2.35 0.15
N GLY A 4 5.86 -1.23 0.21
CA GLY A 4 4.78 -0.93 -0.71
C GLY A 4 3.84 0.12 -0.14
N GLY A 5 2.91 0.61 -0.96
CA GLY A 5 1.93 1.62 -0.58
C GLY A 5 1.10 1.27 0.66
N THR A 6 0.37 2.25 1.17
CA THR A 6 -0.53 2.07 2.31
C THR A 6 -1.70 1.16 1.94
N GLY A 7 -2.16 0.34 2.89
CA GLY A 7 -3.33 -0.51 2.69
C GLY A 7 -3.14 -1.68 1.71
N LEU A 8 -1.92 -2.12 1.43
CA LEU A 8 -1.63 -3.26 0.54
C LEU A 8 -1.47 -4.61 1.25
N GLY A 9 -1.65 -4.67 2.58
CA GLY A 9 -1.56 -5.91 3.35
C GLY A 9 -0.19 -6.22 3.94
N LYS A 10 0.73 -5.25 4.03
CA LYS A 10 2.04 -5.41 4.70
C LYS A 10 1.89 -5.94 6.13
N THR A 11 1.08 -5.26 6.95
CA THR A 11 0.76 -5.66 8.33
C THR A 11 0.10 -7.02 8.38
N HIS A 12 -0.85 -7.30 7.48
CA HIS A 12 -1.52 -8.60 7.38
C HIS A 12 -0.51 -9.73 7.12
N LEU A 13 0.39 -9.55 6.15
CA LEU A 13 1.44 -10.52 5.84
C LEU A 13 2.43 -10.69 7.01
N LEU A 14 2.78 -9.59 7.68
CA LEU A 14 3.66 -9.62 8.84
C LEU A 14 3.06 -10.48 9.97
N HIS A 15 1.77 -10.29 10.26
CA HIS A 15 1.02 -11.12 11.21
C HIS A 15 0.91 -12.58 10.74
N ALA A 16 0.63 -12.81 9.46
CA ALA A 16 0.55 -14.17 8.90
C ALA A 16 1.86 -14.93 9.06
N VAL A 17 3.01 -14.26 8.83
CA VAL A 17 4.33 -14.87 9.05
C VAL A 17 4.56 -15.15 10.54
N GLY A 18 4.24 -14.20 11.43
CA GLY A 18 4.35 -14.42 12.88
C GLY A 18 3.54 -15.61 13.38
N ASN A 19 2.28 -15.71 12.96
CA ASN A 19 1.40 -16.84 13.25
C ASN A 19 1.95 -18.14 12.65
N GLY A 20 2.50 -18.09 11.44
CA GLY A 20 3.14 -19.25 10.80
C GLY A 20 4.38 -19.75 11.55
N ILE A 21 5.18 -18.85 12.13
CA ILE A 21 6.30 -19.21 12.99
C ILE A 21 5.79 -19.91 14.25
N MET A 22 4.79 -19.34 14.92
CA MET A 22 4.21 -19.93 16.13
C MET A 22 3.54 -21.29 15.86
N ALA A 23 2.89 -21.46 14.71
CA ALA A 23 2.28 -22.74 14.33
C ALA A 23 3.32 -23.85 14.15
N ARG A 24 4.52 -23.52 13.66
CA ARG A 24 5.63 -24.49 13.48
C ARG A 24 6.46 -24.69 14.75
N LYS A 25 6.62 -23.64 15.55
CA LYS A 25 7.37 -23.64 16.81
C LYS A 25 6.50 -22.97 17.90
N PRO A 26 5.63 -23.72 18.59
CA PRO A 26 4.67 -23.16 19.56
C PRO A 26 5.30 -22.37 20.71
N ASN A 27 6.55 -22.67 21.07
CA ASN A 27 7.30 -21.98 22.12
C ASN A 27 8.15 -20.81 21.60
N ALA A 28 8.03 -20.44 20.31
CA ALA A 28 8.79 -19.33 19.75
C ALA A 28 8.34 -18.01 20.38
N LYS A 29 9.29 -17.22 20.87
CA LYS A 29 9.06 -15.85 21.32
C LYS A 29 9.01 -14.93 20.10
N VAL A 30 7.81 -14.74 19.55
CA VAL A 30 7.54 -13.82 18.44
C VAL A 30 7.04 -12.50 18.99
N VAL A 31 7.68 -11.39 18.59
CA VAL A 31 7.28 -10.05 19.01
C VAL A 31 6.92 -9.22 17.80
N TYR A 32 5.69 -8.67 17.80
CA TYR A 32 5.19 -7.71 16.83
C TYR A 32 5.03 -6.32 17.45
N MET A 33 5.42 -5.28 16.72
CA MET A 33 5.11 -3.89 17.04
C MET A 33 5.29 -2.93 15.87
N HIS A 34 4.71 -1.74 16.00
CA HIS A 34 5.11 -0.59 15.20
C HIS A 34 6.47 -0.04 15.68
N SER A 35 7.24 0.54 14.77
CA SER A 35 8.54 1.16 15.09
C SER A 35 8.44 2.27 16.15
N GLU A 36 7.36 3.06 16.16
CA GLU A 36 7.11 4.09 17.17
C GLU A 36 7.04 3.52 18.59
N ARG A 37 6.46 2.31 18.75
CA ARG A 37 6.41 1.64 20.05
C ARG A 37 7.80 1.25 20.54
N PHE A 38 8.68 0.78 19.64
CA PHE A 38 10.08 0.51 19.99
C PHE A 38 10.78 1.78 20.51
N VAL A 39 10.56 2.93 19.85
CA VAL A 39 11.08 4.23 20.28
C VAL A 39 10.54 4.59 21.67
N GLN A 40 9.23 4.46 21.89
CA GLN A 40 8.59 4.76 23.18
C GLN A 40 9.10 3.86 24.30
N ASP A 41 9.20 2.55 24.05
CA ASP A 41 9.70 1.56 25.01
C ASP A 41 11.16 1.86 25.37
N MET A 42 11.99 2.28 24.41
CA MET A 42 13.38 2.69 24.67
C MET A 42 13.45 3.97 25.51
N VAL A 43 12.67 4.99 25.16
CA VAL A 43 12.63 6.26 25.92
C VAL A 43 12.19 6.01 27.36
N LYS A 44 11.16 5.19 27.56
CA LYS A 44 10.68 4.80 28.90
C LYS A 44 11.74 4.03 29.68
N ALA A 45 12.46 3.12 29.02
CA ALA A 45 13.55 2.38 29.65
C ALA A 45 14.69 3.31 30.08
N LEU A 46 15.05 4.30 29.27
CA LEU A 46 16.05 5.31 29.65
C LEU A 46 15.60 6.15 30.84
N GLN A 47 14.34 6.61 30.87
CA GLN A 47 13.80 7.40 31.97
C GLN A 47 13.79 6.63 33.31
N ASN A 48 13.58 5.32 33.25
CA ASN A 48 13.49 4.45 34.42
C ASN A 48 14.81 3.73 34.77
N ASN A 49 15.93 4.07 34.11
CA ASN A 49 17.21 3.36 34.25
C ASN A 49 17.15 1.83 33.98
N ALA A 50 16.26 1.43 33.08
CA ALA A 50 15.88 0.06 32.73
C ALA A 50 16.37 -0.37 31.32
N ILE A 51 17.41 0.27 30.78
CA ILE A 51 17.85 0.05 29.39
C ILE A 51 18.38 -1.37 29.14
N GLU A 52 18.97 -2.00 30.16
CA GLU A 52 19.49 -3.38 30.04
C GLU A 52 18.35 -4.41 29.97
N GLU A 53 17.22 -4.14 30.62
CA GLU A 53 16.02 -4.98 30.53
C GLU A 53 15.38 -4.85 29.16
N PHE A 54 15.31 -3.62 28.63
CA PHE A 54 14.90 -3.36 27.25
C PHE A 54 15.75 -4.18 26.26
N LYS A 55 17.07 -4.06 26.32
CA LYS A 55 17.99 -4.81 25.44
C LYS A 55 17.77 -6.32 25.55
N ARG A 56 17.73 -6.85 26.77
CA ARG A 56 17.53 -8.28 27.02
C ARG A 56 16.19 -8.78 26.47
N TYR A 57 15.13 -8.00 26.64
CA TYR A 57 13.81 -8.36 26.15
C TYR A 57 13.80 -8.51 24.63
N TYR A 58 14.31 -7.52 23.90
CA TYR A 58 14.28 -7.50 22.43
C TYR A 58 15.29 -8.44 21.78
N ARG A 59 16.45 -8.66 22.41
CA ARG A 59 17.51 -9.54 21.88
C ARG A 59 17.30 -11.02 22.23
N SER A 60 16.28 -11.36 23.02
CA SER A 60 15.92 -12.74 23.39
C SER A 60 14.78 -13.35 22.57
N VAL A 61 14.29 -12.64 21.55
CA VAL A 61 13.16 -13.11 20.72
C VAL A 61 13.64 -14.05 19.62
N ASP A 62 12.78 -15.01 19.26
CA ASP A 62 13.01 -15.86 18.09
C ASP A 62 12.67 -15.14 16.77
N ALA A 63 11.71 -14.21 16.84
CA ALA A 63 11.36 -13.36 15.71
C ALA A 63 10.96 -11.95 16.16
N LEU A 64 11.56 -10.94 15.53
CA LEU A 64 11.21 -9.54 15.68
C LEU A 64 10.52 -9.03 14.42
N LEU A 65 9.25 -8.67 14.56
CA LEU A 65 8.38 -8.16 13.51
C LEU A 65 8.13 -6.67 13.76
N ILE A 66 8.66 -5.79 12.92
CA ILE A 66 8.48 -4.35 13.05
C ILE A 66 7.72 -3.80 11.85
N ASP A 67 6.57 -3.20 12.13
CA ASP A 67 5.75 -2.51 11.14
C ASP A 67 6.17 -1.03 11.03
N ASP A 68 6.08 -0.49 9.83
CA ASP A 68 6.29 0.92 9.49
C ASP A 68 7.64 1.49 9.95
N ILE A 69 8.74 0.90 9.49
CA ILE A 69 10.11 1.30 9.86
C ILE A 69 10.44 2.77 9.52
N GLN A 70 9.71 3.39 8.59
CA GLN A 70 9.88 4.79 8.21
C GLN A 70 9.73 5.77 9.38
N PHE A 71 8.99 5.42 10.45
CA PHE A 71 8.84 6.30 11.62
C PHE A 71 10.08 6.33 12.53
N PHE A 72 11.12 5.53 12.25
CA PHE A 72 12.44 5.74 12.87
C PHE A 72 13.14 7.00 12.37
N ALA A 73 12.69 7.61 11.27
CA ALA A 73 13.32 8.79 10.69
C ALA A 73 13.59 9.88 11.75
N ASN A 74 14.83 10.36 11.78
CA ASN A 74 15.32 11.40 12.68
C ASN A 74 15.26 11.04 14.19
N LYS A 75 15.15 9.74 14.54
CA LYS A 75 15.22 9.23 15.92
C LYS A 75 16.59 8.60 16.21
N GLU A 76 17.66 9.38 16.07
CA GLU A 76 19.08 8.92 16.10
C GLU A 76 19.39 7.89 17.20
N ARG A 77 19.15 8.22 18.47
CA ARG A 77 19.42 7.28 19.58
C ARG A 77 18.64 5.96 19.46
N SER A 78 17.41 6.03 18.95
CA SER A 78 16.57 4.82 18.78
C SER A 78 17.01 4.00 17.56
N GLN A 79 17.48 4.67 16.51
CA GLN A 79 18.09 4.01 15.36
C GLN A 79 19.37 3.29 15.76
N GLU A 80 20.23 3.92 16.56
CA GLU A 80 21.45 3.31 17.08
C GLU A 80 21.17 2.05 17.91
N GLU A 81 20.27 2.13 18.90
CA GLU A 81 19.92 0.96 19.71
C GLU A 81 19.22 -0.13 18.88
N PHE A 82 18.38 0.27 17.92
CA PHE A 82 17.79 -0.68 16.98
C PHE A 82 18.84 -1.36 16.11
N PHE A 83 19.87 -0.65 15.63
CA PHE A 83 20.98 -1.22 14.87
C PHE A 83 21.73 -2.29 15.68
N HIS A 84 22.00 -2.04 16.96
CA HIS A 84 22.63 -3.04 17.84
C HIS A 84 21.72 -4.25 18.08
N THR A 85 20.43 -4.02 18.32
CA THR A 85 19.44 -5.09 18.48
C THR A 85 19.31 -5.95 17.22
N PHE A 86 19.28 -5.30 16.05
CA PHE A 86 19.23 -5.95 14.75
C PHE A 86 20.45 -6.86 14.52
N ASN A 87 21.66 -6.38 14.81
CA ASN A 87 22.87 -7.18 14.67
C ASN A 87 22.90 -8.36 15.61
N ALA A 88 22.55 -8.17 16.88
CA ALA A 88 22.51 -9.24 17.87
C ALA A 88 21.54 -10.37 17.45
N LEU A 89 20.37 -10.01 16.93
CA LEU A 89 19.38 -10.99 16.44
C LEU A 89 19.87 -11.70 15.18
N LEU A 90 20.46 -10.98 14.22
CA LEU A 90 21.03 -11.60 13.01
C LEU A 90 22.16 -12.57 13.31
N GLU A 91 23.12 -12.17 14.16
CA GLU A 91 24.24 -13.02 14.58
C GLU A 91 23.75 -14.26 15.34
N GLY A 92 22.65 -14.11 16.08
CA GLY A 92 21.94 -15.21 16.73
C GLY A 92 21.07 -16.06 15.80
N ASN A 93 21.07 -15.84 14.48
CA ASN A 93 20.20 -16.49 13.48
C ASN A 93 18.69 -16.36 13.79
N GLN A 94 18.28 -15.27 14.44
CA GLN A 94 16.88 -14.98 14.74
C GLN A 94 16.22 -14.25 13.58
N GLN A 95 14.92 -14.46 13.42
CA GLN A 95 14.19 -13.88 12.29
C GLN A 95 13.89 -12.40 12.54
N ILE A 96 14.21 -11.54 11.56
CA ILE A 96 13.78 -10.14 11.58
C ILE A 96 12.95 -9.88 10.33
N ILE A 97 11.75 -9.33 10.49
CA ILE A 97 10.90 -8.93 9.39
C ILE A 97 10.45 -7.50 9.64
N LEU A 98 10.73 -6.65 8.66
CA LEU A 98 10.45 -5.22 8.72
C LEU A 98 9.49 -4.87 7.59
N THR A 99 8.60 -3.92 7.82
CA THR A 99 7.78 -3.32 6.76
C THR A 99 8.11 -1.84 6.58
N SER A 100 7.78 -1.30 5.41
CA SER A 100 7.94 0.12 5.09
C SER A 100 6.93 0.57 4.04
N ASP A 101 6.59 1.86 4.01
CA ASP A 101 5.85 2.45 2.90
C ASP A 101 6.73 2.68 1.66
N ARG A 102 8.06 2.66 1.82
CA ARG A 102 9.06 2.98 0.80
C ARG A 102 10.19 1.97 0.74
N TYR A 103 10.89 1.95 -0.39
CA TYR A 103 12.11 1.16 -0.53
C TYR A 103 13.20 1.65 0.44
N PRO A 104 14.05 0.77 1.03
CA PRO A 104 15.01 1.16 2.08
C PRO A 104 15.86 2.40 1.77
N LYS A 105 16.35 2.53 0.53
CA LYS A 105 17.20 3.67 0.13
C LYS A 105 16.45 5.00 0.10
N GLU A 106 15.12 4.98 0.00
CA GLU A 106 14.24 6.15 -0.12
C GLU A 106 13.69 6.64 1.23
N ILE A 107 14.06 5.97 2.34
CA ILE A 107 13.61 6.34 3.68
C ILE A 107 14.49 7.49 4.19
N ASN A 108 14.03 8.72 3.99
CA ASN A 108 14.73 9.91 4.47
C ASN A 108 14.80 9.93 6.00
N GLY A 109 15.93 10.37 6.56
CA GLY A 109 16.13 10.47 8.01
C GLY A 109 16.50 9.15 8.71
N VAL A 110 16.62 8.03 7.98
CA VAL A 110 17.21 6.79 8.49
C VAL A 110 18.70 6.72 8.10
N GLU A 111 19.55 6.31 9.04
CA GLU A 111 21.00 6.19 8.83
C GLU A 111 21.36 5.18 7.73
N ASP A 112 22.39 5.48 6.95
CA ASP A 112 22.80 4.67 5.79
C ASP A 112 23.22 3.25 6.17
N ARG A 113 23.77 3.05 7.38
CA ARG A 113 24.08 1.70 7.89
C ARG A 113 22.83 0.86 8.07
N LEU A 114 21.73 1.42 8.56
CA LEU A 114 20.45 0.73 8.70
C LEU A 114 19.84 0.45 7.33
N LYS A 115 19.83 1.43 6.43
CA LYS A 115 19.36 1.22 5.05
C LYS A 115 20.11 0.09 4.34
N SER A 116 21.43 0.01 4.56
CA SER A 116 22.25 -1.07 4.01
C SER A 116 21.86 -2.43 4.58
N ARG A 117 21.61 -2.52 5.89
CA ARG A 117 21.11 -3.74 6.54
C ARG A 117 19.74 -4.17 6.04
N PHE A 118 18.84 -3.21 5.81
CA PHE A 118 17.51 -3.49 5.28
C PHE A 118 17.55 -4.07 3.86
N GLY A 119 18.49 -3.58 3.03
CA GLY A 119 18.67 -4.05 1.66
C GLY A 119 19.53 -5.31 1.49
N TRP A 120 20.29 -5.71 2.51
CA TRP A 120 21.14 -6.91 2.44
C TRP A 120 20.34 -8.22 2.50
N GLY A 121 19.19 -8.20 3.18
CA GLY A 121 18.28 -9.34 3.24
C GLY A 121 17.33 -9.44 2.04
N LEU A 122 16.36 -10.37 2.13
CA LEU A 122 15.30 -10.47 1.14
C LEU A 122 14.38 -9.23 1.21
N THR A 123 14.36 -8.46 0.13
CA THR A 123 13.49 -7.29 -0.03
C THR A 123 12.39 -7.60 -1.04
N VAL A 124 11.13 -7.48 -0.63
CA VAL A 124 9.97 -7.83 -1.45
C VAL A 124 9.01 -6.64 -1.53
N ALA A 125 8.64 -6.28 -2.76
CA ALA A 125 7.59 -5.31 -3.02
C ALA A 125 6.22 -5.97 -2.84
N ILE A 126 5.31 -5.27 -2.18
CA ILE A 126 3.88 -5.57 -2.19
C ILE A 126 3.21 -4.54 -3.09
N GLU A 127 2.70 -5.02 -4.21
CA GLU A 127 2.05 -4.20 -5.23
C GLU A 127 0.52 -4.20 -5.04
N PRO A 128 -0.17 -3.19 -5.58
CA PRO A 128 -1.63 -3.20 -5.64
C PRO A 128 -2.16 -4.48 -6.32
N PRO A 129 -3.19 -5.13 -5.76
CA PRO A 129 -3.73 -6.35 -6.32
C PRO A 129 -4.38 -6.12 -7.68
N GLU A 130 -4.22 -7.09 -8.59
CA GLU A 130 -4.93 -7.15 -9.86
C GLU A 130 -6.44 -7.35 -9.67
N LEU A 131 -7.23 -7.15 -10.73
CA LEU A 131 -8.70 -7.22 -10.67
C LEU A 131 -9.19 -8.55 -10.09
N GLU A 132 -8.62 -9.67 -10.54
CA GLU A 132 -8.98 -11.01 -10.08
C GLU A 132 -8.74 -11.16 -8.58
N THR A 133 -7.57 -10.73 -8.10
CA THR A 133 -7.22 -10.72 -6.67
C THR A 133 -8.14 -9.80 -5.87
N ARG A 134 -8.51 -8.62 -6.40
CA ARG A 134 -9.47 -7.72 -5.73
C ARG A 134 -10.85 -8.36 -5.58
N VAL A 135 -11.33 -9.06 -6.60
CA VAL A 135 -12.59 -9.83 -6.53
C VAL A 135 -12.49 -10.92 -5.47
N ALA A 136 -11.41 -11.69 -5.48
CA ALA A 136 -11.19 -12.76 -4.49
C ALA A 136 -11.14 -12.22 -3.06
N ILE A 137 -10.48 -11.07 -2.84
CA ILE A 137 -10.45 -10.40 -1.53
C ILE A 137 -11.86 -10.01 -1.08
N LEU A 138 -12.65 -9.37 -1.96
CA LEU A 138 -14.02 -8.97 -1.63
C LEU A 138 -14.90 -10.16 -1.28
N MET A 139 -14.84 -11.22 -2.08
CA MET A 139 -15.60 -12.46 -1.82
C MET A 139 -15.17 -13.09 -0.50
N LYS A 140 -13.86 -13.25 -0.27
CA LYS A 140 -13.33 -13.83 0.96
C LYS A 140 -13.73 -13.03 2.20
N LYS A 141 -13.69 -11.70 2.12
CA LYS A 141 -14.09 -10.80 3.20
C LYS A 141 -15.60 -10.82 3.44
N ALA A 142 -16.41 -10.96 2.38
CA ALA A 142 -17.86 -11.11 2.52
C ALA A 142 -18.20 -12.43 3.23
N ASP A 143 -17.55 -13.53 2.83
CA ASP A 143 -17.70 -14.84 3.47
C ASP A 143 -17.29 -14.80 4.95
N GLU A 144 -16.17 -14.13 5.30
CA GLU A 144 -15.73 -13.92 6.69
C GLU A 144 -16.74 -13.13 7.54
N ASN A 145 -17.64 -12.38 6.92
CA ASN A 145 -18.70 -11.61 7.58
C ASN A 145 -20.08 -12.26 7.43
N ASP A 146 -20.15 -13.51 6.97
CA ASP A 146 -21.40 -14.25 6.71
C ASP A 146 -22.36 -13.52 5.75
N ILE A 147 -21.81 -12.76 4.80
CA ILE A 147 -22.58 -12.02 3.79
C ILE A 147 -22.50 -12.70 2.43
N ARG A 148 -23.66 -13.02 1.86
CA ARG A 148 -23.74 -13.48 0.47
C ARG A 148 -23.54 -12.31 -0.48
N LEU A 149 -22.34 -12.16 -1.02
CA LEU A 149 -22.00 -11.18 -2.05
C LEU A 149 -22.07 -11.83 -3.45
N PRO A 150 -22.98 -11.39 -4.35
CA PRO A 150 -22.98 -11.90 -5.73
C PRO A 150 -21.67 -11.58 -6.46
N GLY A 151 -21.16 -12.53 -7.24
CA GLY A 151 -19.87 -12.36 -7.95
C GLY A 151 -19.84 -11.17 -8.91
N GLU A 152 -20.97 -10.87 -9.57
CA GLU A 152 -21.10 -9.68 -10.43
C GLU A 152 -20.98 -8.36 -9.65
N VAL A 153 -21.43 -8.34 -8.39
CA VAL A 153 -21.32 -7.17 -7.51
C VAL A 153 -19.87 -7.03 -7.03
N ALA A 154 -19.23 -8.13 -6.65
CA ALA A 154 -17.81 -8.12 -6.30
C ALA A 154 -16.95 -7.62 -7.47
N PHE A 155 -17.23 -8.10 -8.68
CA PHE A 155 -16.59 -7.62 -9.91
C PHE A 155 -16.84 -6.14 -10.16
N PHE A 156 -18.09 -5.67 -9.99
CA PHE A 156 -18.43 -4.26 -10.14
C PHE A 156 -17.65 -3.36 -9.18
N ILE A 157 -17.58 -3.71 -7.89
CA ILE A 157 -16.81 -2.97 -6.87
C ILE A 157 -15.32 -2.99 -7.23
N ALA A 158 -14.75 -4.17 -7.49
CA ALA A 158 -13.32 -4.34 -7.78
C ALA A 158 -12.87 -3.64 -9.07
N LYS A 159 -13.74 -3.52 -10.07
CA LYS A 159 -13.45 -2.79 -11.31
C LYS A 159 -13.38 -1.28 -11.08
N ARG A 160 -14.20 -0.76 -10.18
CA ARG A 160 -14.28 0.66 -9.86
C ARG A 160 -13.23 1.10 -8.84
N LEU A 161 -12.88 0.27 -7.87
CA LEU A 161 -11.93 0.59 -6.82
C LEU A 161 -10.56 -0.03 -7.10
N ARG A 162 -9.59 0.80 -7.50
CA ARG A 162 -8.26 0.36 -7.98
C ARG A 162 -7.10 0.72 -7.06
N SER A 163 -7.37 1.40 -5.95
CA SER A 163 -6.39 2.06 -5.08
C SER A 163 -5.61 1.11 -4.17
N ASN A 164 -6.26 0.49 -3.19
CA ASN A 164 -5.63 -0.41 -2.22
C ASN A 164 -6.66 -1.33 -1.55
N VAL A 165 -6.19 -2.35 -0.83
CA VAL A 165 -7.05 -3.35 -0.17
C VAL A 165 -7.92 -2.72 0.93
N ARG A 166 -7.39 -1.73 1.66
CA ARG A 166 -8.14 -1.04 2.71
C ARG A 166 -9.38 -0.32 2.16
N GLU A 167 -9.28 0.31 0.99
CA GLU A 167 -10.43 0.94 0.33
C GLU A 167 -11.46 -0.08 -0.17
N LEU A 168 -11.03 -1.25 -0.66
CA LEU A 168 -11.93 -2.34 -1.02
C LEU A 168 -12.71 -2.85 0.19
N GLU A 169 -12.01 -3.11 1.30
CA GLU A 169 -12.64 -3.53 2.55
C GLU A 169 -13.58 -2.46 3.10
N GLY A 170 -13.18 -1.18 3.05
CA GLY A 170 -14.02 -0.06 3.46
C GLY A 170 -15.32 0.06 2.63
N ALA A 171 -15.23 -0.14 1.33
CA ALA A 171 -16.39 -0.16 0.45
C ALA A 171 -17.31 -1.35 0.74
N LEU A 172 -16.75 -2.55 0.93
CA LEU A 172 -17.52 -3.73 1.30
C LEU A 172 -18.24 -3.52 2.64
N ASN A 173 -17.55 -3.03 3.67
CA ASN A 173 -18.14 -2.73 4.97
C ASN A 173 -19.29 -1.73 4.86
N ARG A 174 -19.16 -0.71 3.98
CA ARG A 174 -20.25 0.24 3.72
C ARG A 174 -21.46 -0.43 3.06
N VAL A 175 -21.23 -1.29 2.07
CA VAL A 175 -22.31 -2.06 1.42
C VAL A 175 -23.03 -2.95 2.43
N ILE A 176 -22.28 -3.69 3.26
CA ILE A 176 -22.82 -4.57 4.31
C ILE A 176 -23.64 -3.76 5.32
N ALA A 177 -23.10 -2.65 5.82
CA ALA A 177 -23.79 -1.80 6.79
C ALA A 177 -25.12 -1.25 6.23
N ASN A 178 -25.13 -0.78 4.98
CA ASN A 178 -26.36 -0.30 4.34
C ASN A 178 -27.37 -1.43 4.11
N ALA A 179 -26.91 -2.64 3.76
CA ALA A 179 -27.79 -3.78 3.50
C ALA A 179 -28.46 -4.23 4.79
N ASN A 180 -27.69 -4.30 5.88
CA ASN A 180 -28.20 -4.63 7.22
C ASN A 180 -29.19 -3.57 7.73
N PHE A 181 -28.92 -2.28 7.47
CA PHE A 181 -29.81 -1.19 7.89
C PHE A 181 -31.13 -1.15 7.11
N THR A 182 -31.09 -1.41 5.81
CA THR A 182 -32.27 -1.31 4.92
C THR A 182 -33.01 -2.63 4.70
N GLY A 183 -32.39 -3.77 5.06
CA GLY A 183 -32.90 -5.12 4.77
C GLY A 183 -32.90 -5.45 3.27
N ARG A 184 -32.31 -4.62 2.41
CA ARG A 184 -32.30 -4.82 0.96
C ARG A 184 -31.23 -5.84 0.56
N SER A 185 -31.53 -6.63 -0.46
CA SER A 185 -30.55 -7.50 -1.10
C SER A 185 -29.42 -6.69 -1.75
N ILE A 186 -28.19 -7.20 -1.67
CA ILE A 186 -27.02 -6.58 -2.29
C ILE A 186 -27.06 -6.82 -3.81
N THR A 187 -27.53 -5.82 -4.56
CA THR A 187 -27.53 -5.78 -6.03
C THR A 187 -26.59 -4.69 -6.56
N ILE A 188 -26.30 -4.66 -7.86
CA ILE A 188 -25.47 -3.61 -8.47
C ILE A 188 -26.06 -2.22 -8.22
N ASP A 189 -27.37 -2.05 -8.38
CA ASP A 189 -28.03 -0.75 -8.16
C ASP A 189 -27.98 -0.31 -6.71
N PHE A 190 -28.14 -1.25 -5.77
CA PHE A 190 -27.95 -0.99 -4.36
C PHE A 190 -26.53 -0.53 -4.05
N VAL A 191 -25.52 -1.17 -4.62
CA VAL A 191 -24.11 -0.78 -4.42
C VAL A 191 -23.82 0.60 -5.03
N ARG A 192 -24.40 0.95 -6.18
CA ARG A 192 -24.27 2.29 -6.76
C ARG A 192 -24.81 3.37 -5.83
N GLU A 193 -25.93 3.10 -5.18
CA GLU A 193 -26.52 3.99 -4.18
C GLU A 193 -25.64 4.08 -2.93
N ALA A 194 -25.27 2.95 -2.33
CA ALA A 194 -24.49 2.88 -1.10
C ALA A 194 -23.07 3.45 -1.24
N LEU A 195 -22.48 3.38 -2.43
CA LEU A 195 -21.13 3.87 -2.71
C LEU A 195 -21.09 5.17 -3.54
N ARG A 196 -22.23 5.85 -3.72
CA ARG A 196 -22.36 7.00 -4.64
C ARG A 196 -21.23 8.03 -4.49
N ASP A 197 -21.01 8.54 -3.29
CA ASP A 197 -20.01 9.60 -3.05
C ASP A 197 -18.58 9.10 -3.27
N LEU A 198 -18.32 7.84 -2.91
CA LEU A 198 -17.01 7.21 -3.06
C LEU A 198 -16.69 7.00 -4.56
N LEU A 199 -17.66 6.49 -5.32
CA LEU A 199 -17.54 6.32 -6.77
C LEU A 199 -17.40 7.67 -7.48
N ALA A 200 -18.17 8.69 -7.07
CA ALA A 200 -18.10 10.02 -7.65
C ALA A 200 -16.73 10.70 -7.39
N LEU A 201 -16.12 10.48 -6.23
CA LEU A 201 -14.77 10.96 -5.94
C LEU A 201 -13.72 10.33 -6.86
N GLN A 202 -13.83 9.01 -7.10
CA GLN A 202 -12.91 8.31 -8.00
C GLN A 202 -13.06 8.79 -9.45
N GLU A 203 -14.28 9.00 -9.94
CA GLU A 203 -14.53 9.53 -11.29
C GLU A 203 -13.98 10.94 -11.47
N LYS A 204 -14.03 11.79 -10.44
CA LYS A 204 -13.41 13.13 -10.48
C LYS A 204 -11.89 13.10 -10.54
N LEU A 205 -11.24 12.09 -9.96
CA LEU A 205 -9.79 11.98 -9.95
C LEU A 205 -9.24 11.48 -11.30
N VAL A 206 -9.97 10.58 -11.98
CA VAL A 206 -9.50 9.90 -13.20
C VAL A 206 -10.19 10.46 -14.45
N THR A 207 -9.90 11.72 -14.77
CA THR A 207 -10.37 12.39 -16.00
C THR A 207 -9.22 12.56 -17.00
N ILE A 208 -9.52 12.72 -18.29
CA ILE A 208 -8.48 12.98 -19.30
C ILE A 208 -7.68 14.24 -18.92
N ASP A 209 -8.33 15.30 -18.47
CA ASP A 209 -7.70 16.54 -18.03
C ASP A 209 -6.71 16.31 -16.87
N ASN A 210 -7.09 15.51 -15.86
CA ASN A 210 -6.20 15.19 -14.76
C ASN A 210 -5.04 14.33 -15.23
N ILE A 211 -5.28 13.34 -16.09
CA ILE A 211 -4.22 12.52 -16.69
C ILE A 211 -3.22 13.40 -17.44
N GLN A 212 -3.70 14.36 -18.23
CA GLN A 212 -2.85 15.32 -18.93
C GLN A 212 -2.01 16.16 -17.97
N LYS A 213 -2.61 16.70 -16.91
CA LYS A 213 -1.91 17.48 -15.87
C LYS A 213 -0.84 16.65 -15.17
N THR A 214 -1.19 15.47 -14.69
CA THR A 214 -0.28 14.58 -13.96
C THR A 214 0.90 14.14 -14.83
N VAL A 215 0.66 13.77 -16.09
CA VAL A 215 1.75 13.41 -17.01
C VAL A 215 2.60 14.62 -17.36
N ALA A 216 2.01 15.79 -17.59
CA ALA A 216 2.75 17.01 -17.85
C ALA A 216 3.68 17.38 -16.68
N GLU A 217 3.18 17.30 -15.45
CA GLU A 217 3.95 17.54 -14.23
C GLU A 217 5.11 16.55 -14.07
N TYR A 218 4.85 15.25 -14.22
CA TYR A 218 5.88 14.20 -14.13
C TYR A 218 7.03 14.42 -15.12
N TYR A 219 6.69 14.75 -16.37
CA TYR A 219 7.69 15.01 -17.42
C TYR A 219 8.20 16.46 -17.43
N LYS A 220 7.74 17.32 -16.51
CA LYS A 220 8.10 18.73 -16.40
C LYS A 220 7.87 19.52 -17.68
N ILE A 221 6.76 19.27 -18.36
CA ILE A 221 6.29 20.00 -19.55
C ILE A 221 4.97 20.71 -19.25
N LYS A 222 4.50 21.59 -20.13
CA LYS A 222 3.17 22.21 -19.99
C LYS A 222 2.11 21.30 -20.59
N VAL A 223 0.90 21.32 -20.05
CA VAL A 223 -0.25 20.61 -20.65
C VAL A 223 -0.47 21.05 -22.11
N ALA A 224 -0.26 22.34 -22.41
CA ALA A 224 -0.33 22.86 -23.78
C ALA A 224 0.67 22.17 -24.75
N ASP A 225 1.81 21.67 -24.26
CA ASP A 225 2.74 20.91 -25.09
C ASP A 225 2.15 19.55 -25.49
N LEU A 226 1.42 18.88 -24.58
CA LEU A 226 0.70 17.65 -24.88
C LEU A 226 -0.35 17.85 -25.98
N LEU A 227 -1.01 19.00 -26.02
CA LEU A 227 -2.00 19.36 -27.04
C LEU A 227 -1.37 19.90 -28.34
N SER A 228 -0.07 20.23 -28.31
CA SER A 228 0.60 20.90 -29.43
C SER A 228 0.88 19.99 -30.60
N LYS A 229 1.17 20.59 -31.77
CA LYS A 229 1.55 19.81 -32.95
C LYS A 229 2.97 19.21 -32.90
N ARG A 230 3.77 19.56 -31.89
CA ARG A 230 5.18 19.19 -31.78
C ARG A 230 5.36 17.67 -31.67
N ARG A 231 6.31 17.14 -32.46
CA ARG A 231 6.67 15.71 -32.54
C ARG A 231 8.03 15.40 -31.90
N SER A 232 8.66 16.35 -31.22
CA SER A 232 9.91 16.08 -30.49
C SER A 232 9.69 14.97 -29.47
N ARG A 233 10.69 14.11 -29.28
CA ARG A 233 10.60 12.97 -28.35
C ARG A 233 10.25 13.40 -26.93
N SER A 234 10.70 14.59 -26.52
CA SER A 234 10.39 15.22 -25.23
C SER A 234 8.91 15.55 -25.02
N VAL A 235 8.09 15.57 -26.07
CA VAL A 235 6.64 15.85 -26.00
C VAL A 235 5.82 14.66 -26.49
N ALA A 236 6.28 13.97 -27.55
CA ALA A 236 5.57 12.82 -28.11
C ALA A 236 5.48 11.65 -27.12
N ARG A 237 6.55 11.32 -26.39
CA ARG A 237 6.54 10.22 -25.41
C ARG A 237 5.62 10.50 -24.21
N PRO A 238 5.65 11.69 -23.57
CA PRO A 238 4.65 12.06 -22.57
C PRO A 238 3.22 12.00 -23.11
N ARG A 239 2.96 12.48 -24.35
CA ARG A 239 1.64 12.42 -24.97
C ARG A 239 1.14 10.98 -25.14
N GLN A 240 1.97 10.10 -25.72
CA GLN A 240 1.62 8.68 -25.88
C GLN A 240 1.33 8.01 -24.54
N MET A 241 2.11 8.32 -23.51
CA MET A 241 1.85 7.85 -22.14
C MET A 241 0.50 8.33 -21.62
N ALA A 242 0.20 9.63 -21.76
CA ALA A 242 -1.08 10.20 -21.32
C ALA A 242 -2.28 9.59 -22.05
N MET A 243 -2.17 9.34 -23.36
CA MET A 243 -3.22 8.72 -24.15
C MET A 243 -3.41 7.23 -23.79
N ALA A 244 -2.32 6.50 -23.53
CA ALA A 244 -2.40 5.11 -23.06
C ALA A 244 -3.08 5.03 -21.68
N LEU A 245 -2.69 5.89 -20.74
CA LEU A 245 -3.34 6.00 -19.43
C LEU A 245 -4.81 6.39 -19.56
N ALA A 246 -5.16 7.34 -20.44
CA ALA A 246 -6.55 7.69 -20.70
C ALA A 246 -7.35 6.47 -21.21
N LYS A 247 -6.76 5.65 -22.08
CA LYS A 247 -7.40 4.45 -22.59
C LYS A 247 -7.63 3.37 -21.52
N GLU A 248 -6.69 3.22 -20.59
CA GLU A 248 -6.74 2.18 -19.55
C GLU A 248 -7.58 2.59 -18.32
N LEU A 249 -7.53 3.87 -17.98
CA LEU A 249 -8.09 4.40 -16.73
C LEU A 249 -9.48 5.02 -16.90
N THR A 250 -9.86 5.38 -18.13
CA THR A 250 -11.18 5.99 -18.42
C THR A 250 -12.03 5.08 -19.32
N ASN A 251 -13.31 5.41 -19.47
CA ASN A 251 -14.20 4.73 -20.41
C ASN A 251 -14.24 5.39 -21.80
N HIS A 252 -13.35 6.36 -22.07
CA HIS A 252 -13.34 7.06 -23.36
C HIS A 252 -12.83 6.18 -24.50
N SER A 253 -13.46 6.34 -25.65
CA SER A 253 -13.07 5.72 -26.91
C SER A 253 -11.77 6.35 -27.46
N LEU A 254 -11.09 5.67 -28.37
CA LEU A 254 -9.86 6.19 -28.98
C LEU A 254 -10.08 7.53 -29.71
N PRO A 255 -11.21 7.77 -30.41
CA PRO A 255 -11.51 9.08 -30.99
C PRO A 255 -11.66 10.18 -29.95
N GLU A 256 -12.44 9.95 -28.88
CA GLU A 256 -12.64 10.93 -27.80
C GLU A 256 -11.31 11.29 -27.10
N ILE A 257 -10.44 10.29 -26.93
CA ILE A 257 -9.08 10.51 -26.44
C ILE A 257 -8.31 11.37 -27.45
N GLY A 258 -8.28 11.00 -28.73
CA GLY A 258 -7.58 11.76 -29.77
C GLY A 258 -8.00 13.23 -29.85
N ASP A 259 -9.29 13.51 -29.74
CA ASP A 259 -9.84 14.86 -29.70
C ASP A 259 -9.36 15.64 -28.49
N ALA A 260 -9.39 15.03 -27.30
CA ALA A 260 -8.90 15.63 -26.07
C ALA A 260 -7.38 15.94 -26.11
N PHE A 261 -6.62 15.29 -26.99
CA PHE A 261 -5.19 15.55 -27.24
C PHE A 261 -4.91 16.41 -28.48
N GLY A 262 -5.91 17.16 -28.96
CA GLY A 262 -5.77 18.11 -30.08
C GLY A 262 -5.99 17.48 -31.46
N GLY A 263 -6.89 16.49 -31.56
CA GLY A 263 -7.24 15.79 -32.80
C GLY A 263 -6.12 14.87 -33.30
N ARG A 264 -5.49 14.13 -32.39
CA ARG A 264 -4.29 13.31 -32.65
C ARG A 264 -4.61 11.83 -32.54
N ASP A 265 -4.36 11.06 -33.59
CA ASP A 265 -4.46 9.60 -33.55
C ASP A 265 -3.23 8.93 -32.91
N HIS A 266 -3.42 7.70 -32.43
CA HIS A 266 -2.45 6.87 -31.72
C HIS A 266 -1.32 6.27 -32.58
N THR A 267 -1.22 6.63 -33.86
CA THR A 267 -0.25 6.05 -34.81
C THR A 267 1.17 6.61 -34.66
#